data_AF-A0A9D7NB27-F1
#
_entry.id   AF-A0A9D7NB27-F1
#
_cell.length_a   1.000
_cell.length_b   1.000
_cell.length_c   1.000
_cell.angle_alpha   90.00
_cell.angle_beta   90.00
_cell.angle_gamma   90.00
#
_symmetry.space_group_name_H-M   'P 1'
#
loop_
_entity.id
_entity.type
_entity.pdbx_description
1 polymer ?
#
loop_
_entity_poly.entity_id
_entity_poly.type
_entity_poly.pdbx_seq_one_letter_code
_entity_poly.pdbx_strand_id
1 'polypeptide(L)'
;MLLNFSLICSLNAQTAKKLMKQGEEAFTKGNYVQAADFFEKSWLKGKKPEAVFKAGEAYYLLRNYRKASEAYLNVKDKNDQFPLVGLKYARSLKQDGQYDKASKAFSDFRDNYNGDGKAVLEDIVQSEIQGCELGKLLPAQAQQGLEVNHAGAGVNTSDNEFGPLPIDKGLLYFSSTIGGTARIYRSSLADNVWGKGSTPENFPVIQKGQYCHGSLTPDGQRFYFTICDAASTFSNTTTRCEIYVIRKQAAGWSAPEMLPEAINAKGTTATQPNVVQAGGKEILYFASNRTGGRGGMDLWYAERPLSATGNSFSTPLTWGQPSIPWAMK
;
A
#
# COMPACT_ATOMS: atom_id res chain seq x y z
N MET A 1 17.14 8.43 68.13
CA MET A 1 17.98 8.44 66.91
C MET A 1 17.27 7.56 65.87
N LEU A 2 16.35 8.13 65.10
CA LEU A 2 15.60 7.43 64.06
C LEU A 2 16.17 7.89 62.71
N LEU A 3 16.99 7.06 62.08
CA LEU A 3 17.48 7.30 60.73
C LEU A 3 16.34 7.05 59.73
N ASN A 4 15.89 8.11 59.09
CA ASN A 4 15.00 8.06 57.94
C ASN A 4 15.83 7.65 56.70
N PHE A 5 15.67 6.42 56.24
CA PHE A 5 16.30 5.93 55.01
C PHE A 5 15.44 6.36 53.82
N SER A 6 15.75 7.52 53.22
CA SER A 6 15.19 7.91 51.91
C SER A 6 15.77 6.99 50.84
N LEU A 7 14.97 6.03 50.40
CA LEU A 7 15.24 5.20 49.23
C LEU A 7 15.15 6.07 47.97
N ILE A 8 16.29 6.60 47.52
CA ILE A 8 16.39 7.27 46.21
C ILE A 8 16.27 6.19 45.14
N CYS A 9 15.06 5.98 44.64
CA CYS A 9 14.81 5.17 43.46
C CYS A 9 15.38 5.93 42.25
N SER A 10 16.63 5.63 41.87
CA SER A 10 17.24 6.14 40.66
C SER A 10 16.55 5.51 39.44
N LEU A 11 15.50 6.19 38.96
CA LEU A 11 14.95 5.98 37.63
C LEU A 11 16.06 6.22 36.61
N ASN A 12 16.67 5.14 36.12
CA ASN A 12 17.64 5.20 35.03
C ASN A 12 16.94 5.68 33.75
N ALA A 13 16.86 7.00 33.58
CA ALA A 13 16.31 7.62 32.40
C ALA A 13 17.13 7.20 31.17
N GLN A 14 16.48 6.54 30.20
CA GLN A 14 17.15 6.09 28.99
C GLN A 14 17.75 7.27 28.21
N THR A 15 18.97 7.08 27.68
CA THR A 15 19.66 8.09 26.86
C THR A 15 19.06 8.15 25.45
N ALA A 16 19.16 9.31 24.79
CA ALA A 16 18.68 9.47 23.40
C ALA A 16 19.33 8.44 22.44
N LYS A 17 20.64 8.16 22.60
CA LYS A 17 21.34 7.15 21.81
C LYS A 17 20.78 5.74 22.01
N LYS A 18 20.44 5.35 23.24
CA LYS A 18 19.83 4.05 23.53
C LYS A 18 18.45 3.92 22.90
N LEU A 19 17.62 4.96 23.03
CA LEU A 19 16.29 5.02 22.44
C LEU A 19 16.34 4.94 20.91
N MET A 20 17.28 5.64 20.27
CA MET A 20 17.49 5.54 18.82
C MET A 20 17.75 4.11 18.37
N LYS A 21 18.66 3.40 19.05
CA LYS A 21 18.99 2.00 18.72
C LYS A 21 17.78 1.08 18.92
N GLN A 22 17.02 1.25 20.00
CA GLN A 22 15.80 0.46 20.23
C GLN A 22 14.73 0.73 19.16
N GLY A 23 14.62 1.97 18.70
CA GLY A 23 13.75 2.34 17.57
C GLY A 23 14.17 1.62 16.29
N GLU A 24 15.45 1.59 15.96
CA GLU A 24 15.99 0.89 14.78
C GLU A 24 15.75 -0.62 14.83
N GLU A 25 15.98 -1.24 15.99
CA GLU A 25 15.71 -2.66 16.21
C GLU A 25 14.22 -2.99 16.04
N ALA A 26 13.33 -2.17 16.60
CA ALA A 26 11.89 -2.33 16.44
C ALA A 26 11.44 -2.10 14.99
N PHE A 27 11.97 -1.07 14.33
CA PHE A 27 11.64 -0.73 12.94
C PHE A 27 12.06 -1.84 11.98
N THR A 28 13.25 -2.40 12.15
CA THR A 28 13.76 -3.52 11.34
C THR A 28 12.88 -4.77 11.49
N LYS A 29 12.26 -4.97 12.66
CA LYS A 29 11.31 -6.06 12.92
C LYS A 29 9.88 -5.76 12.43
N GLY A 30 9.64 -4.59 11.84
CA GLY A 30 8.30 -4.15 11.42
C GLY A 30 7.41 -3.67 12.58
N ASN A 31 7.93 -3.54 13.80
CA ASN A 31 7.17 -3.08 14.97
C ASN A 31 7.07 -1.55 15.00
N TYR A 32 6.38 -0.97 14.01
CA TYR A 32 6.39 0.47 13.78
C TYR A 32 5.81 1.29 14.93
N VAL A 33 4.81 0.77 15.67
CA VAL A 33 4.25 1.45 16.86
C VAL A 33 5.34 1.69 17.90
N GLN A 34 6.10 0.64 18.23
CA GLN A 34 7.17 0.72 19.20
C GLN A 34 8.36 1.52 18.65
N ALA A 35 8.67 1.38 17.36
CA ALA A 35 9.71 2.17 16.71
C ALA A 35 9.41 3.67 16.79
N ALA A 36 8.18 4.08 16.48
CA ALA A 36 7.74 5.47 16.52
C ALA A 36 7.86 6.06 17.93
N ASP A 37 7.43 5.33 18.96
CA ASP A 37 7.57 5.74 20.36
C ASP A 37 9.04 5.95 20.78
N PHE A 38 9.92 5.02 20.42
CA PHE A 38 11.35 5.15 20.73
C PHE A 38 12.02 6.31 19.97
N PHE A 39 11.72 6.48 18.69
CA PHE A 39 12.24 7.59 17.90
C PHE A 39 11.72 8.95 18.40
N GLU A 40 10.43 9.07 18.73
CA GLU A 40 9.85 10.28 19.32
C GLU A 40 10.52 10.62 20.66
N LYS A 41 10.70 9.64 21.55
CA LYS A 41 11.44 9.85 22.82
C LYS A 41 12.89 10.26 22.60
N SER A 42 13.57 9.68 21.60
CA SER A 42 14.93 10.05 21.22
C SER A 42 14.99 11.49 20.70
N TRP A 43 14.05 11.86 19.82
CA TRP A 43 13.88 13.21 19.30
C TRP A 43 13.65 14.21 20.44
N LEU A 44 12.70 13.97 21.33
CA LEU A 44 12.37 14.91 22.41
C LEU A 44 13.54 15.16 23.38
N LYS A 45 14.45 14.19 23.52
CA LYS A 45 15.66 14.33 24.36
C LYS A 45 16.84 14.99 23.65
N GLY A 46 17.11 14.62 22.40
CA GLY A 46 18.34 14.98 21.70
C GLY A 46 18.17 15.96 20.55
N LYS A 47 16.95 16.12 20.05
CA LYS A 47 16.57 16.94 18.88
C LYS A 47 17.47 16.76 17.65
N LYS A 48 18.06 15.57 17.49
CA LYS A 48 18.88 15.25 16.31
C LYS A 48 17.98 15.09 15.08
N PRO A 49 18.28 15.73 13.94
CA PRO A 49 17.47 15.65 12.73
C PRO A 49 17.14 14.22 12.29
N GLU A 50 18.09 13.29 12.46
CA GLU A 50 17.90 11.88 12.13
C GLU A 50 16.80 11.21 12.98
N ALA A 51 16.75 11.49 14.29
CA ALA A 51 15.71 10.95 15.16
C ALA A 51 14.33 11.53 14.82
N VAL A 52 14.28 12.81 14.46
CA VAL A 52 13.04 13.45 13.97
C VAL A 52 12.57 12.75 12.70
N PHE A 53 13.45 12.60 11.72
CA PHE A 53 13.13 11.98 10.44
C PHE A 53 12.64 10.55 10.63
N LYS A 54 13.34 9.73 11.43
CA LYS A 54 12.92 8.35 11.72
C LYS A 54 11.59 8.27 12.48
N ALA A 55 11.29 9.20 13.38
CA ALA A 55 9.97 9.30 14.00
C ALA A 55 8.89 9.60 12.95
N GLY A 56 9.15 10.57 12.07
CA GLY A 56 8.28 10.89 10.93
C GLY A 56 8.02 9.70 10.02
N GLU A 57 9.06 8.95 9.64
CA GLU A 57 8.94 7.75 8.80
C GLU A 57 8.09 6.68 9.50
N ALA A 58 8.34 6.41 10.77
CA ALA A 58 7.57 5.42 11.53
C ALA A 58 6.10 5.83 11.65
N TYR A 59 5.79 7.10 11.95
CA TYR A 59 4.41 7.59 11.98
C TYR A 59 3.73 7.59 10.62
N TYR A 60 4.47 7.91 9.56
CA TYR A 60 3.97 7.86 8.19
C TYR A 60 3.58 6.43 7.78
N LEU A 61 4.41 5.43 8.14
CA LEU A 61 4.09 4.01 7.93
C LEU A 61 2.87 3.54 8.73
N LEU A 62 2.70 4.05 9.94
CA LEU A 62 1.51 3.82 10.76
C LEU A 62 0.28 4.59 10.28
N ARG A 63 0.39 5.42 9.24
CA ARG A 63 -0.66 6.32 8.75
C ARG A 63 -1.15 7.31 9.82
N ASN A 64 -0.36 7.53 10.87
CA ASN A 64 -0.59 8.60 11.82
C ASN A 64 -0.03 9.90 11.25
N TYR A 65 -0.71 10.41 10.22
CA TYR A 65 -0.23 11.53 9.42
C TYR A 65 -0.16 12.83 10.21
N ARG A 66 -0.98 13.00 11.24
CA ARG A 66 -0.88 14.09 12.22
C ARG A 66 0.51 14.13 12.84
N LYS A 67 0.90 13.07 13.55
CA LYS A 67 2.22 12.98 14.20
C LYS A 67 3.37 12.96 13.19
N ALA A 68 3.17 12.34 12.02
CA ALA A 68 4.18 12.38 10.96
C ALA A 68 4.46 13.81 10.50
N SER A 69 3.41 14.63 10.29
CA SER A 69 3.56 16.03 9.91
C SER A 69 4.23 16.87 11.01
N GLU A 70 3.94 16.62 12.29
CA GLU A 70 4.58 17.28 13.42
C GLU A 70 6.09 16.98 13.48
N ALA A 71 6.48 15.73 13.23
CA ALA A 71 7.88 15.35 13.13
C ALA A 71 8.54 16.01 11.91
N TYR A 72 8.02 15.77 10.70
CA TYR A 72 8.64 16.26 9.47
C TYR A 72 8.73 17.78 9.40
N LEU A 73 7.83 18.54 10.05
CA LEU A 73 7.94 19.99 10.14
C LEU A 73 9.32 20.46 10.63
N ASN A 74 9.96 19.70 11.52
CA ASN A 74 11.27 20.05 12.10
C ASN A 74 12.46 19.75 11.16
N VAL A 75 12.21 19.07 10.04
CA VAL A 75 13.24 18.69 9.05
C VAL A 75 12.83 18.96 7.60
N LYS A 76 11.67 19.57 7.34
CA LYS A 76 11.05 19.72 6.00
C LYS A 76 11.95 20.40 4.95
N ASP A 77 12.87 21.25 5.39
CA ASP A 77 13.79 22.00 4.52
C ASP A 77 15.13 21.27 4.28
N LYS A 78 15.35 20.12 4.94
CA LYS A 78 16.58 19.32 4.86
C LYS A 78 16.51 18.25 3.77
N ASN A 79 16.07 18.62 2.57
CA ASN A 79 15.88 17.68 1.45
C ASN A 79 17.21 17.11 0.91
N ASP A 80 18.32 17.80 1.17
CA ASP A 80 19.70 17.37 0.94
C ASP A 80 20.12 16.22 1.87
N GLN A 81 19.69 16.27 3.13
CA GLN A 81 19.97 15.25 4.14
C GLN A 81 18.96 14.10 4.09
N PHE A 82 17.69 14.43 3.83
CA PHE A 82 16.57 13.50 3.81
C PHE A 82 15.77 13.71 2.51
N PRO A 83 16.06 12.93 1.46
CA PRO A 83 15.45 13.11 0.15
C PRO A 83 13.92 13.24 0.21
N LEU A 84 13.43 14.35 -0.35
CA LEU A 84 11.99 14.67 -0.46
C LEU A 84 11.23 14.78 0.88
N VAL A 85 11.90 15.02 2.01
CA VAL A 85 11.24 15.15 3.31
C VAL A 85 10.22 16.31 3.35
N GLY A 86 10.46 17.40 2.61
CA GLY A 86 9.50 18.50 2.48
C GLY A 86 8.23 18.07 1.76
N LEU A 87 8.34 17.21 0.74
CA LEU A 87 7.19 16.60 0.07
C LEU A 87 6.44 15.64 1.00
N LYS A 88 7.15 14.84 1.80
CA LYS A 88 6.54 13.94 2.80
C LYS A 88 5.78 14.72 3.88
N TYR A 89 6.31 15.86 4.31
CA TYR A 89 5.63 16.79 5.22
C TYR A 89 4.29 17.27 4.63
N ALA A 90 4.32 17.82 3.41
CA ALA A 90 3.13 18.35 2.74
C ALA A 90 2.07 17.24 2.50
N ARG A 91 2.50 16.05 2.07
CA ARG A 91 1.62 14.87 1.95
C ARG A 91 0.99 14.45 3.28
N SER A 92 1.77 14.48 4.37
CA SER A 92 1.24 14.13 5.69
C SER A 92 0.14 15.11 6.13
N LEU A 93 0.32 16.41 5.88
CA LEU A 93 -0.74 17.40 6.14
C LEU A 93 -2.01 17.12 5.32
N LYS A 94 -1.85 16.80 4.03
CA LYS A 94 -2.97 16.48 3.14
C LYS A 94 -3.74 15.25 3.62
N GLN A 95 -3.04 14.15 3.96
CA GLN A 95 -3.69 12.92 4.39
C GLN A 95 -4.37 13.03 5.76
N ASP A 96 -3.94 13.99 6.57
CA ASP A 96 -4.56 14.35 7.84
C ASP A 96 -5.71 15.39 7.67
N GLY A 97 -5.99 15.83 6.44
CA GLY A 97 -7.10 16.75 6.13
C GLY A 97 -6.78 18.23 6.38
N GLN A 98 -5.53 18.58 6.68
CA GLN A 98 -5.09 19.97 6.84
C GLN A 98 -4.79 20.61 5.46
N TYR A 99 -5.80 20.64 4.58
CA TYR A 99 -5.63 20.96 3.15
C TYR A 99 -5.00 22.33 2.88
N ASP A 100 -5.41 23.39 3.60
CA ASP A 100 -4.83 24.73 3.37
C ASP A 100 -3.33 24.78 3.73
N LYS A 101 -2.95 24.14 4.86
CA LYS A 101 -1.54 24.02 5.24
C LYS A 101 -0.77 23.16 4.25
N ALA A 102 -1.38 22.08 3.76
CA ALA A 102 -0.79 21.20 2.77
C ALA A 102 -0.53 21.93 1.46
N SER A 103 -1.51 22.66 0.90
CA SER A 103 -1.35 23.45 -0.33
C SER A 103 -0.20 24.47 -0.23
N LYS A 104 -0.08 25.14 0.94
CA LYS A 104 1.04 26.03 1.22
C LYS A 104 2.37 25.26 1.26
N ALA A 105 2.45 24.18 2.03
CA ALA A 105 3.67 23.38 2.16
C ALA A 105 4.13 22.77 0.83
N PHE A 106 3.19 22.37 -0.03
CA PHE A 106 3.48 21.89 -1.38
C PHE A 106 4.08 23.00 -2.25
N SER A 107 3.47 24.19 -2.26
CA SER A 107 4.02 25.36 -2.97
C SER A 107 5.42 25.72 -2.47
N ASP A 108 5.59 25.80 -1.15
CA ASP A 108 6.89 26.09 -0.52
C ASP A 108 7.95 25.02 -0.90
N PHE A 109 7.59 23.74 -0.92
CA PHE A 109 8.50 22.67 -1.37
C PHE A 109 8.90 22.83 -2.84
N ARG A 110 7.93 23.03 -3.74
CA ARG A 110 8.16 23.21 -5.18
C ARG A 110 9.11 24.37 -5.46
N ASP A 111 8.86 25.51 -4.83
CA ASP A 111 9.59 26.74 -5.11
C ASP A 111 11.05 26.66 -4.61
N ASN A 112 11.33 25.83 -3.60
CA ASN A 112 12.66 25.65 -3.02
C ASN A 112 13.40 24.38 -3.48
N TYR A 113 12.74 23.44 -4.15
CA TYR A 113 13.36 22.20 -4.60
C TYR A 113 14.19 22.42 -5.87
N ASN A 114 15.47 22.07 -5.80
CA ASN A 114 16.44 22.21 -6.90
C ASN A 114 17.20 20.89 -7.20
N GLY A 115 16.69 19.76 -6.71
CA GLY A 115 17.29 18.44 -6.96
C GLY A 115 16.84 17.81 -8.27
N ASP A 116 17.28 16.58 -8.50
CA ASP A 116 16.94 15.80 -9.68
C ASP A 116 15.43 15.58 -9.80
N GLY A 117 14.95 15.51 -11.05
CA GLY A 117 13.54 15.25 -11.35
C GLY A 117 12.60 16.43 -11.03
N LYS A 118 13.11 17.66 -10.87
CA LYS A 118 12.31 18.85 -10.54
C LYS A 118 11.04 19.00 -11.40
N ALA A 119 11.14 18.88 -12.73
CA ALA A 119 9.98 19.01 -13.62
C ALA A 119 8.89 17.97 -13.35
N VAL A 120 9.27 16.71 -13.04
CA VAL A 120 8.32 15.66 -12.68
C VAL A 120 7.70 15.95 -11.31
N LEU A 121 8.51 16.43 -10.36
CA LEU A 121 8.04 16.80 -9.02
C LEU A 121 7.11 18.02 -9.05
N GLU A 122 7.31 18.97 -9.96
CA GLU A 122 6.41 20.10 -10.18
C GLU A 122 5.03 19.63 -10.64
N ASP A 123 4.95 18.69 -11.59
CA ASP A 123 3.70 18.07 -12.05
C ASP A 123 2.98 17.30 -10.91
N ILE A 124 3.76 16.54 -10.13
CA ILE A 124 3.26 15.82 -8.94
C ILE A 124 2.70 16.83 -7.94
N VAL A 125 3.44 17.87 -7.59
CA VAL A 125 3.01 18.89 -6.61
C VAL A 125 1.75 19.59 -7.09
N GLN A 126 1.66 19.94 -8.37
CA GLN A 126 0.46 20.58 -8.92
C GLN A 126 -0.77 19.67 -8.78
N SER A 127 -0.62 18.38 -9.07
CA SER A 127 -1.67 17.37 -8.87
C SER A 127 -2.05 17.23 -7.38
N GLU A 128 -1.05 17.29 -6.49
CA GLU A 128 -1.27 17.19 -5.05
C GLU A 128 -2.10 18.38 -4.51
N ILE A 129 -1.79 19.60 -4.95
CA ILE A 129 -2.52 20.84 -4.62
C ILE A 129 -3.96 20.77 -5.15
N GLN A 130 -4.15 20.34 -6.40
CA GLN A 130 -5.51 20.13 -6.93
C GLN A 130 -6.31 19.13 -6.08
N GLY A 131 -5.65 18.07 -5.59
CA GLY A 131 -6.26 17.13 -4.65
C GLY A 131 -6.62 17.75 -3.29
N CYS A 132 -5.87 18.73 -2.80
CA CYS A 132 -6.25 19.49 -1.59
C CYS A 132 -7.52 20.31 -1.83
N GLU A 133 -7.62 21.00 -2.97
CA GLU A 133 -8.84 21.76 -3.30
C GLU A 133 -10.04 20.85 -3.50
N LEU A 134 -9.86 19.71 -4.15
CA LEU A 134 -10.91 18.68 -4.25
C LEU A 134 -11.34 18.21 -2.85
N GLY A 135 -10.39 17.91 -1.96
CA GLY A 135 -10.68 17.49 -0.58
C GLY A 135 -11.48 18.51 0.22
N LYS A 136 -11.30 19.81 -0.05
CA LYS A 136 -12.10 20.89 0.56
C LYS A 136 -13.52 20.97 0.01
N LEU A 137 -13.72 20.64 -1.26
CA LEU A 137 -15.02 20.71 -1.94
C LEU A 137 -15.91 19.48 -1.68
N LEU A 138 -15.32 18.29 -1.62
CA LEU A 138 -16.05 17.02 -1.54
C LEU A 138 -17.04 16.91 -0.37
N PRO A 139 -16.75 17.37 0.87
CA PRO A 139 -17.71 17.26 1.96
C PRO A 139 -19.04 17.97 1.68
N ALA A 140 -19.01 19.10 0.99
CA ALA A 140 -20.22 19.83 0.60
C ALA A 140 -20.98 19.15 -0.56
N GLN A 141 -20.30 18.30 -1.32
CA GLN A 141 -20.84 17.56 -2.47
C GLN A 141 -21.13 16.09 -2.14
N ALA A 142 -20.85 15.66 -0.90
CA ALA A 142 -20.99 14.28 -0.50
C ALA A 142 -22.47 13.87 -0.59
N GLN A 143 -22.72 12.74 -1.27
CA GLN A 143 -24.04 12.18 -1.39
C GLN A 143 -24.59 11.85 0.00
N GLN A 144 -25.62 12.59 0.41
CA GLN A 144 -26.34 12.33 1.64
C GLN A 144 -27.07 10.98 1.50
N GLY A 145 -26.95 10.09 2.49
CA GLY A 145 -27.64 8.80 2.52
C GLY A 145 -26.84 7.57 2.11
N LEU A 146 -25.50 7.66 1.96
CA LEU A 146 -24.66 6.46 1.87
C LEU A 146 -24.46 5.85 3.26
N GLU A 147 -24.91 4.62 3.46
CA GLU A 147 -24.59 3.84 4.65
C GLU A 147 -23.37 2.96 4.42
N VAL A 148 -22.34 3.15 5.25
CA VAL A 148 -21.15 2.30 5.26
C VAL A 148 -21.28 1.30 6.39
N ASN A 149 -21.51 0.04 6.04
CA ASN A 149 -21.65 -1.04 7.01
C ASN A 149 -20.38 -1.87 7.11
N HIS A 150 -20.01 -2.21 8.33
CA HIS A 150 -18.92 -3.14 8.60
C HIS A 150 -19.36 -4.56 8.20
N ALA A 151 -18.53 -5.31 7.45
CA ALA A 151 -18.87 -6.65 6.94
C ALA A 151 -18.99 -7.74 8.03
N GLY A 152 -18.79 -7.37 9.30
CA GLY A 152 -18.84 -8.28 10.44
C GLY A 152 -17.57 -9.11 10.64
N ALA A 153 -17.48 -9.78 11.78
CA ALA A 153 -16.30 -10.55 12.20
C ALA A 153 -16.02 -11.79 11.35
N GLY A 154 -16.94 -12.17 10.46
CA GLY A 154 -16.73 -13.24 9.49
C GLY A 154 -15.72 -12.87 8.40
N VAL A 155 -15.62 -11.57 8.09
CA VAL A 155 -14.67 -11.01 7.11
C VAL A 155 -13.66 -10.13 7.82
N ASN A 156 -14.09 -9.08 8.49
CA ASN A 156 -13.21 -8.09 9.12
C ASN A 156 -12.80 -8.56 10.53
N THR A 157 -11.59 -9.07 10.67
CA THR A 157 -11.07 -9.60 11.92
C THR A 157 -10.16 -8.58 12.63
N SER A 158 -9.41 -9.02 13.66
CA SER A 158 -8.36 -8.20 14.26
C SER A 158 -7.08 -8.16 13.43
N ASP A 159 -6.96 -9.02 12.42
CA ASP A 159 -5.86 -9.07 11.46
C ASP A 159 -6.14 -8.16 10.24
N ASN A 160 -5.32 -8.26 9.19
CA ASN A 160 -5.51 -7.46 7.99
C ASN A 160 -6.36 -8.21 6.97
N GLU A 161 -7.45 -7.58 6.53
CA GLU A 161 -8.21 -7.99 5.35
C GLU A 161 -8.17 -6.93 4.24
N PHE A 162 -7.96 -7.38 3.00
CA PHE A 162 -7.76 -6.49 1.86
C PHE A 162 -8.04 -7.18 0.53
N GLY A 163 -8.13 -6.38 -0.54
CA GLY A 163 -8.40 -6.86 -1.90
C GLY A 163 -9.71 -7.65 -2.02
N PRO A 164 -10.87 -7.07 -1.66
CA PRO A 164 -12.15 -7.73 -1.82
C PRO A 164 -12.48 -7.94 -3.30
N LEU A 165 -12.96 -9.13 -3.62
CA LEU A 165 -13.43 -9.55 -4.93
C LEU A 165 -14.82 -10.18 -4.76
N PRO A 166 -15.90 -9.39 -4.94
CA PRO A 166 -17.25 -9.93 -5.02
C PRO A 166 -17.36 -10.81 -6.27
N ILE A 167 -17.69 -12.08 -6.08
CA ILE A 167 -17.90 -13.03 -7.20
C ILE A 167 -19.37 -12.99 -7.64
N ASP A 168 -20.27 -12.97 -6.66
CA ASP A 168 -21.70 -12.77 -6.85
C ASP A 168 -22.31 -12.09 -5.61
N LYS A 169 -23.65 -11.99 -5.53
CA LYS A 169 -24.34 -11.33 -4.41
C LYS A 169 -24.04 -11.93 -3.04
N GLY A 170 -23.70 -13.22 -2.97
CA GLY A 170 -23.52 -13.95 -1.73
C GLY A 170 -22.12 -14.52 -1.54
N LEU A 171 -21.17 -14.24 -2.44
CA LEU A 171 -19.83 -14.82 -2.40
C LEU A 171 -18.77 -13.75 -2.54
N LEU A 172 -17.95 -13.61 -1.51
CA LEU A 172 -16.82 -12.69 -1.44
C LEU A 172 -15.52 -13.47 -1.36
N TYR A 173 -14.58 -13.17 -2.24
CA TYR A 173 -13.17 -13.55 -2.08
C TYR A 173 -12.43 -12.35 -1.52
N PHE A 174 -11.43 -12.58 -0.68
CA PHE A 174 -10.60 -11.51 -0.11
C PHE A 174 -9.26 -12.07 0.33
N SER A 175 -8.29 -11.20 0.60
CA SER A 175 -7.01 -11.60 1.20
C SER A 175 -7.08 -11.36 2.71
N SER A 176 -6.54 -12.27 3.52
CA SER A 176 -6.44 -12.10 4.98
C SER A 176 -5.10 -12.59 5.52
N THR A 177 -4.62 -11.96 6.60
CA THR A 177 -3.44 -12.39 7.37
C THR A 177 -3.78 -13.19 8.63
N ILE A 178 -5.03 -13.60 8.85
CA ILE A 178 -5.47 -14.34 10.06
C ILE A 178 -4.66 -15.63 10.34
N GLY A 179 -4.00 -16.20 9.32
CA GLY A 179 -3.09 -17.35 9.43
C GLY A 179 -1.62 -16.99 9.57
N GLY A 180 -1.28 -15.75 9.92
CA GLY A 180 0.10 -15.22 10.04
C GLY A 180 0.78 -14.87 8.71
N THR A 181 0.25 -15.33 7.57
CA THR A 181 0.69 -14.94 6.22
C THR A 181 -0.51 -14.58 5.37
N ALA A 182 -0.35 -13.67 4.40
CA ALA A 182 -1.44 -13.32 3.51
C ALA A 182 -1.83 -14.50 2.61
N ARG A 183 -3.11 -14.87 2.66
CA ARG A 183 -3.74 -15.92 1.86
C ARG A 183 -5.07 -15.42 1.32
N ILE A 184 -5.53 -16.01 0.21
CA ILE A 184 -6.89 -15.77 -0.30
C ILE A 184 -7.88 -16.64 0.47
N TYR A 185 -8.91 -16.00 0.99
CA TYR A 185 -10.07 -16.57 1.67
C TYR A 185 -11.34 -16.29 0.86
N ARG A 186 -12.40 -17.03 1.17
CA ARG A 186 -13.76 -16.74 0.76
C ARG A 186 -14.68 -16.65 1.97
N SER A 187 -15.74 -15.86 1.86
CA SER A 187 -16.87 -15.85 2.77
C SER A 187 -18.17 -15.90 1.97
N SER A 188 -19.20 -16.51 2.56
CA SER A 188 -20.54 -16.56 1.98
C SER A 188 -21.51 -15.77 2.83
N LEU A 189 -22.45 -15.07 2.20
CA LEU A 189 -23.48 -14.28 2.85
C LEU A 189 -24.72 -15.15 3.09
N ALA A 190 -25.20 -15.19 4.34
CA ALA A 190 -26.47 -15.79 4.70
C ALA A 190 -27.20 -14.86 5.69
N ASP A 191 -28.48 -14.58 5.45
CA ASP A 191 -29.30 -13.68 6.28
C ASP A 191 -28.65 -12.31 6.54
N ASN A 192 -28.01 -11.74 5.50
CA ASN A 192 -27.24 -10.49 5.55
C ASN A 192 -26.01 -10.52 6.49
N VAL A 193 -25.55 -11.70 6.89
CA VAL A 193 -24.36 -11.89 7.72
C VAL A 193 -23.31 -12.68 6.93
N TRP A 194 -22.10 -12.13 6.83
CA TRP A 194 -20.98 -12.86 6.24
C TRP A 194 -20.49 -13.94 7.18
N GLY A 195 -20.38 -15.17 6.67
CA GLY A 195 -19.81 -16.30 7.40
C GLY A 195 -18.31 -16.13 7.68
N LYS A 196 -17.76 -16.98 8.55
CA LYS A 196 -16.32 -17.02 8.81
C LYS A 196 -15.55 -17.34 7.53
N GLY A 197 -14.54 -16.51 7.23
CA GLY A 197 -13.64 -16.74 6.11
C GLY A 197 -13.00 -18.14 6.14
N SER A 198 -12.97 -18.81 4.99
CA SER A 198 -12.32 -20.11 4.80
C SER A 198 -11.49 -20.13 3.51
N THR A 199 -10.58 -21.10 3.38
CA THR A 199 -9.90 -21.33 2.10
C THR A 199 -10.93 -21.62 1.01
N PRO A 200 -10.78 -21.05 -0.21
CA PRO A 200 -11.67 -21.36 -1.31
C PRO A 200 -11.64 -22.85 -1.68
N GLU A 201 -12.80 -23.39 -2.02
CA GLU A 201 -12.92 -24.79 -2.44
C GLU A 201 -12.12 -25.03 -3.72
N ASN A 202 -11.43 -26.17 -3.78
CA ASN A 202 -10.61 -26.59 -4.91
C ASN A 202 -9.54 -25.57 -5.35
N PHE A 203 -9.15 -24.64 -4.46
CA PHE A 203 -8.01 -23.76 -4.70
C PHE A 203 -6.71 -24.57 -4.67
N PRO A 204 -5.75 -24.32 -5.58
CA PRO A 204 -4.55 -25.13 -5.63
C PRO A 204 -3.68 -24.93 -4.38
N VAL A 205 -2.96 -25.98 -4.01
CA VAL A 205 -1.98 -25.93 -2.90
C VAL A 205 -0.77 -25.10 -3.34
N ILE A 206 -0.54 -23.99 -2.65
CA ILE A 206 0.63 -23.12 -2.84
C ILE A 206 1.52 -23.26 -1.60
N GLN A 207 2.68 -23.90 -1.79
CA GLN A 207 3.56 -24.31 -0.69
C GLN A 207 4.37 -23.16 -0.08
N LYS A 208 4.69 -22.12 -0.85
CA LYS A 208 5.60 -21.04 -0.44
C LYS A 208 5.04 -19.67 -0.81
N GLY A 209 5.52 -18.66 -0.10
CA GLY A 209 5.13 -17.27 -0.30
C GLY A 209 3.79 -16.92 0.33
N GLN A 210 3.42 -15.66 0.18
CA GLN A 210 2.11 -15.12 0.51
C GLN A 210 1.31 -14.97 -0.78
N TYR A 211 0.05 -15.42 -0.84
CA TYR A 211 -0.77 -15.27 -2.05
C TYR A 211 -2.02 -14.45 -1.76
N CYS A 212 -2.22 -13.38 -2.54
CA CYS A 212 -3.24 -12.37 -2.27
C CYS A 212 -3.66 -11.66 -3.58
N HIS A 213 -4.58 -10.70 -3.45
CA HIS A 213 -5.09 -9.86 -4.54
C HIS A 213 -5.65 -10.68 -5.72
N GLY A 214 -6.81 -11.32 -5.52
CA GLY A 214 -7.48 -12.09 -6.56
C GLY A 214 -8.24 -11.23 -7.56
N SER A 215 -8.31 -11.70 -8.82
CA SER A 215 -9.22 -11.18 -9.85
C SER A 215 -9.69 -12.32 -10.75
N LEU A 216 -11.00 -12.48 -10.89
CA LEU A 216 -11.62 -13.49 -11.74
C LEU A 216 -12.02 -12.86 -13.08
N THR A 217 -11.81 -13.57 -14.19
CA THR A 217 -12.35 -13.16 -15.50
C THR A 217 -13.89 -13.20 -15.49
N PRO A 218 -14.58 -12.31 -16.24
CA PRO A 218 -16.04 -12.33 -16.32
C PRO A 218 -16.66 -13.68 -16.73
N ASP A 219 -15.98 -14.45 -17.58
CA ASP A 219 -16.37 -15.81 -17.98
C ASP A 219 -16.10 -16.91 -16.93
N GLY A 220 -15.49 -16.55 -15.80
CA GLY A 220 -15.13 -17.43 -14.70
C GLY A 220 -14.06 -18.47 -15.03
N GLN A 221 -13.39 -18.38 -16.18
CA GLN A 221 -12.44 -19.39 -16.65
C GLN A 221 -11.05 -19.22 -16.05
N ARG A 222 -10.70 -18.02 -15.59
CA ARG A 222 -9.33 -17.69 -15.19
C ARG A 222 -9.32 -16.80 -13.98
N PHE A 223 -8.48 -17.15 -13.02
CA PHE A 223 -8.31 -16.40 -11.79
C PHE A 223 -6.85 -15.96 -11.68
N TYR A 224 -6.65 -14.66 -11.68
CA TYR A 224 -5.36 -14.01 -11.50
C TYR A 224 -5.15 -13.67 -10.04
N PHE A 225 -3.92 -13.82 -9.58
CA PHE A 225 -3.56 -13.41 -8.24
C PHE A 225 -2.06 -13.19 -8.16
N THR A 226 -1.61 -12.68 -7.02
CA THR A 226 -0.21 -12.41 -6.78
C THR A 226 0.36 -13.42 -5.80
N ILE A 227 1.59 -13.90 -6.05
CA ILE A 227 2.41 -14.56 -5.03
C ILE A 227 3.58 -13.62 -4.71
N CYS A 228 3.79 -13.35 -3.43
CA CYS A 228 4.84 -12.47 -2.91
C CYS A 228 5.82 -13.28 -2.04
N ASP A 229 7.09 -12.90 -2.08
CA ASP A 229 8.14 -13.52 -1.26
C ASP A 229 7.84 -13.38 0.24
N ALA A 230 8.11 -14.44 1.00
CA ALA A 230 7.88 -14.48 2.46
C ALA A 230 8.99 -13.76 3.28
N ALA A 231 10.03 -13.24 2.62
CA ALA A 231 11.27 -12.80 3.26
C ALA A 231 11.19 -11.43 3.96
N SER A 232 10.04 -10.74 3.92
CA SER A 232 9.84 -9.50 4.66
C SER A 232 8.47 -9.51 5.34
N THR A 233 8.42 -9.02 6.59
CA THR A 233 7.20 -8.39 7.11
C THR A 233 6.62 -7.52 6.01
N PHE A 234 5.32 -7.61 5.73
CA PHE A 234 4.63 -6.87 4.66
C PHE A 234 4.85 -5.36 4.84
N SER A 235 5.99 -4.87 4.34
CA SER A 235 6.55 -3.53 4.54
C SER A 235 6.89 -2.98 3.16
N ASN A 236 5.80 -2.70 2.45
CA ASN A 236 5.54 -1.74 1.37
C ASN A 236 6.56 -1.41 0.27
N THR A 237 7.80 -1.92 0.23
CA THR A 237 8.75 -1.57 -0.85
C THR A 237 9.75 -2.64 -1.27
N THR A 238 10.04 -3.67 -0.45
CA THR A 238 11.03 -4.72 -0.80
C THR A 238 10.42 -6.08 -1.09
N THR A 239 9.15 -6.29 -0.73
CA THR A 239 8.45 -7.54 -1.02
C THR A 239 8.25 -7.66 -2.53
N ARG A 240 9.03 -8.55 -3.14
CA ARG A 240 8.88 -8.90 -4.54
C ARG A 240 7.64 -9.77 -4.71
N CYS A 241 6.89 -9.46 -5.76
CA CYS A 241 5.67 -10.17 -6.09
C CYS A 241 5.58 -10.39 -7.60
N GLU A 242 4.95 -11.49 -7.96
CA GLU A 242 4.67 -11.88 -9.34
C GLU A 242 3.21 -12.27 -9.48
N ILE A 243 2.66 -12.01 -10.66
CA ILE A 243 1.29 -12.36 -11.02
C ILE A 243 1.27 -13.78 -11.58
N TYR A 244 0.35 -14.58 -11.06
CA TYR A 244 0.05 -15.94 -11.47
C TYR A 244 -1.39 -16.02 -11.98
N VAL A 245 -1.65 -17.05 -12.78
CA VAL A 245 -2.99 -17.41 -13.24
C VAL A 245 -3.27 -18.87 -12.95
N ILE A 246 -4.49 -19.17 -12.52
CA ILE A 246 -5.06 -20.51 -12.48
C ILE A 246 -6.26 -20.57 -13.42
N ARG A 247 -6.50 -21.73 -14.01
CA ARG A 247 -7.55 -21.94 -15.00
C ARG A 247 -8.58 -22.93 -14.47
N LYS A 248 -9.85 -22.68 -14.75
CA LYS A 248 -10.92 -23.59 -14.41
C LYS A 248 -10.77 -24.89 -15.22
N GLN A 249 -10.93 -26.01 -14.53
CA GLN A 249 -10.85 -27.37 -15.04
C GLN A 249 -12.01 -28.19 -14.46
N ALA A 250 -12.25 -29.39 -15.00
CA ALA A 250 -13.32 -30.26 -14.51
C ALA A 250 -13.18 -30.60 -13.01
N ALA A 251 -11.94 -30.76 -12.52
CA ALA A 251 -11.63 -31.08 -11.13
C ALA A 251 -11.41 -29.85 -10.22
N GLY A 252 -11.68 -28.63 -10.70
CA GLY A 252 -11.45 -27.39 -9.95
C GLY A 252 -10.49 -26.44 -10.66
N TRP A 253 -9.48 -25.93 -9.96
CA TRP A 253 -8.49 -25.03 -10.53
C TRP A 253 -7.20 -25.77 -10.91
N SER A 254 -6.56 -25.33 -12.01
CA SER A 254 -5.23 -25.79 -12.39
C SER A 254 -4.17 -25.45 -11.34
N ALA A 255 -2.98 -26.05 -11.45
CA ALA A 255 -1.79 -25.53 -10.78
C ALA A 255 -1.52 -24.06 -11.21
N PRO A 256 -0.93 -23.24 -10.32
CA PRO A 256 -0.65 -21.85 -10.62
C PRO A 256 0.47 -21.72 -11.66
N GLU A 257 0.19 -20.96 -12.72
CA GLU A 257 1.13 -20.65 -13.79
C GLU A 257 1.60 -19.19 -13.63
N MET A 258 2.91 -18.96 -13.50
CA MET A 258 3.46 -17.62 -13.45
C MET A 258 3.30 -16.94 -14.82
N LEU A 259 2.83 -15.69 -14.84
CA LEU A 259 2.73 -14.93 -16.09
C LEU A 259 4.12 -14.62 -16.67
N PRO A 260 4.24 -14.45 -18.00
CA PRO A 260 5.52 -14.26 -18.66
C PRO A 260 6.20 -12.95 -18.26
N GLU A 261 7.47 -12.80 -18.62
CA GLU A 261 8.30 -11.63 -18.30
C GLU A 261 7.72 -10.30 -18.77
N ALA A 262 6.92 -10.29 -19.84
CA ALA A 262 6.16 -9.10 -20.24
C ALA A 262 5.32 -8.55 -19.08
N ILE A 263 4.69 -9.41 -18.27
CA ILE A 263 3.92 -9.04 -17.09
C ILE A 263 4.79 -9.06 -15.83
N ASN A 264 5.67 -10.04 -15.66
CA ASN A 264 6.54 -10.18 -14.48
C ASN A 264 7.97 -9.75 -14.81
N ALA A 265 8.17 -8.46 -15.12
CA ALA A 265 9.45 -7.94 -15.55
C ALA A 265 10.56 -8.18 -14.52
N LYS A 266 11.72 -8.65 -14.98
CA LYS A 266 12.84 -9.05 -14.12
C LYS A 266 13.29 -7.90 -13.20
N GLY A 267 13.51 -8.20 -11.93
CA GLY A 267 13.98 -7.22 -10.93
C GLY A 267 12.91 -6.23 -10.46
N THR A 268 11.67 -6.37 -10.93
CA THR A 268 10.53 -5.52 -10.54
C THR A 268 9.47 -6.34 -9.81
N THR A 269 8.49 -5.66 -9.24
CA THR A 269 7.27 -6.26 -8.71
C THR A 269 6.10 -6.05 -9.68
N ALA A 270 5.22 -7.04 -9.78
CA ALA A 270 3.92 -6.94 -10.43
C ALA A 270 2.87 -7.51 -9.47
N THR A 271 1.85 -6.71 -9.14
CA THR A 271 0.87 -7.06 -8.10
C THR A 271 -0.50 -6.46 -8.39
N GLN A 272 -1.48 -6.84 -7.57
CA GLN A 272 -2.85 -6.34 -7.62
C GLN A 272 -3.47 -6.44 -9.03
N PRO A 273 -3.51 -7.65 -9.61
CA PRO A 273 -4.15 -7.83 -10.91
C PRO A 273 -5.62 -7.46 -10.84
N ASN A 274 -6.11 -6.85 -11.91
CA ASN A 274 -7.54 -6.70 -12.18
C ASN A 274 -7.78 -7.02 -13.66
N VAL A 275 -8.62 -8.01 -13.93
CA VAL A 275 -8.89 -8.46 -15.30
C VAL A 275 -10.29 -8.09 -15.73
N VAL A 276 -10.42 -7.62 -16.97
CA VAL A 276 -11.69 -7.41 -17.66
C VAL A 276 -11.67 -8.06 -19.04
N GLN A 277 -12.84 -8.27 -19.62
CA GLN A 277 -12.98 -8.73 -20.99
C GLN A 277 -13.84 -7.75 -21.78
N ALA A 278 -13.30 -7.20 -22.87
CA ALA A 278 -13.97 -6.21 -23.70
C ALA A 278 -13.44 -6.26 -25.14
N GLY A 279 -14.31 -6.05 -26.13
CA GLY A 279 -13.90 -5.95 -27.54
C GLY A 279 -13.17 -7.17 -28.10
N GLY A 280 -13.51 -8.38 -27.64
CA GLY A 280 -12.84 -9.63 -28.05
C GLY A 280 -11.47 -9.85 -27.41
N LYS A 281 -11.11 -9.05 -26.40
CA LYS A 281 -9.84 -9.11 -25.68
C LYS A 281 -10.05 -9.35 -24.19
N GLU A 282 -9.07 -9.97 -23.58
CA GLU A 282 -8.86 -9.94 -22.14
C GLU A 282 -7.80 -8.87 -21.84
N ILE A 283 -8.13 -7.97 -20.93
CA ILE A 283 -7.28 -6.84 -20.54
C ILE A 283 -6.93 -7.03 -19.08
N LEU A 284 -5.63 -7.17 -18.80
CA LEU A 284 -5.10 -7.32 -17.45
C LEU A 284 -4.47 -6.00 -17.01
N TYR A 285 -5.10 -5.33 -16.06
CA TYR A 285 -4.53 -4.21 -15.31
C TYR A 285 -3.73 -4.74 -14.13
N PHE A 286 -2.63 -4.07 -13.79
CA PHE A 286 -1.81 -4.43 -12.63
C PHE A 286 -0.91 -3.26 -12.19
N ALA A 287 -0.46 -3.29 -10.95
CA ALA A 287 0.49 -2.32 -10.41
C ALA A 287 1.94 -2.84 -10.54
N SER A 288 2.88 -2.00 -10.95
CA SER A 288 4.29 -2.38 -11.08
C SER A 288 5.25 -1.19 -10.93
N ASN A 289 6.42 -1.44 -10.34
CA ASN A 289 7.53 -0.47 -10.27
C ASN A 289 8.53 -0.60 -11.42
N ARG A 290 8.11 -1.18 -12.55
CA ARG A 290 8.93 -1.24 -13.76
C ARG A 290 9.25 0.15 -14.30
N THR A 291 10.31 0.24 -15.08
CA THR A 291 10.71 1.48 -15.76
C THR A 291 9.68 1.92 -16.80
N GLY A 292 9.62 3.22 -17.07
CA GLY A 292 8.69 3.82 -18.03
C GLY A 292 7.40 4.39 -17.43
N GLY A 293 7.17 4.19 -16.13
CA GLY A 293 6.10 4.83 -15.36
C GLY A 293 6.48 6.22 -14.81
N ARG A 294 5.60 6.84 -14.01
CA ARG A 294 5.81 8.16 -13.41
C ARG A 294 6.39 8.09 -11.98
N GLY A 295 6.65 6.89 -11.46
CA GLY A 295 7.45 6.66 -10.27
C GLY A 295 6.76 5.76 -9.23
N GLY A 296 7.57 5.10 -8.40
CA GLY A 296 7.05 4.19 -7.38
C GLY A 296 6.34 2.98 -8.01
N MET A 297 5.07 2.78 -7.66
CA MET A 297 4.19 1.78 -8.27
C MET A 297 3.21 2.49 -9.19
N ASP A 298 3.30 2.21 -10.50
CA ASP A 298 2.39 2.75 -11.50
C ASP A 298 1.35 1.70 -11.93
N LEU A 299 0.25 2.16 -12.52
CA LEU A 299 -0.73 1.29 -13.18
C LEU A 299 -0.30 0.98 -14.61
N TRP A 300 -0.35 -0.31 -14.94
CA TRP A 300 -0.04 -0.87 -16.25
C TRP A 300 -1.19 -1.73 -16.72
N TYR A 301 -1.33 -1.87 -18.04
CA TYR A 301 -2.23 -2.86 -18.61
C TYR A 301 -1.59 -3.58 -19.79
N ALA A 302 -2.05 -4.80 -20.03
CA ALA A 302 -1.68 -5.59 -21.18
C ALA A 302 -2.89 -6.35 -21.71
N GLU A 303 -2.88 -6.66 -23.00
CA GLU A 303 -4.01 -7.26 -23.68
C GLU A 303 -3.64 -8.61 -24.30
N ARG A 304 -4.62 -9.51 -24.36
CA ARG A 304 -4.55 -10.71 -25.20
C ARG A 304 -5.89 -10.95 -25.89
N PRO A 305 -5.91 -11.53 -27.11
CA PRO A 305 -7.16 -12.00 -27.70
C PRO A 305 -7.82 -13.07 -26.83
N LEU A 306 -9.16 -13.08 -26.77
CA LEU A 306 -9.90 -14.16 -26.10
C LEU A 306 -9.71 -15.52 -26.80
N SER A 307 -9.41 -15.51 -28.10
CA SER A 307 -9.09 -16.71 -28.88
C SER A 307 -7.71 -17.31 -28.57
N ALA A 308 -6.83 -16.58 -27.88
CA ALA A 308 -5.53 -17.10 -27.51
C ALA A 308 -5.69 -18.21 -26.45
N THR A 309 -4.90 -19.28 -26.53
CA THR A 309 -4.93 -20.39 -25.56
C THR A 309 -3.93 -20.20 -24.41
N GLY A 310 -2.77 -19.59 -24.67
CA GLY A 310 -1.69 -19.36 -23.69
C GLY A 310 -1.59 -17.91 -23.19
N ASN A 311 -0.64 -17.61 -22.30
CA ASN A 311 -0.48 -16.30 -21.63
C ASN A 311 0.20 -15.20 -22.46
N SER A 312 -0.01 -15.19 -23.77
CA SER A 312 0.61 -14.22 -24.68
C SER A 312 -0.07 -12.84 -24.60
N PHE A 313 0.30 -12.08 -23.57
CA PHE A 313 -0.08 -10.68 -23.43
C PHE A 313 0.81 -9.76 -24.29
N SER A 314 0.25 -8.65 -24.73
CA SER A 314 0.99 -7.55 -25.36
C SER A 314 2.05 -6.97 -24.41
N THR A 315 2.98 -6.20 -24.96
CA THR A 315 3.85 -5.34 -24.14
C THR A 315 2.98 -4.42 -23.29
N PRO A 316 3.20 -4.35 -21.96
CA PRO A 316 2.33 -3.53 -21.13
C PRO A 316 2.54 -2.04 -21.38
N LEU A 317 1.43 -1.29 -21.32
CA LEU A 317 1.38 0.15 -21.46
C LEU A 317 0.98 0.76 -20.12
N THR A 318 1.54 1.92 -19.79
CA THR A 318 1.15 2.70 -18.61
C THR A 318 0.28 3.88 -19.02
N TRP A 319 -0.48 4.40 -18.06
CA TRP A 319 -1.37 5.53 -18.27
C TRP A 319 -0.59 6.81 -18.61
N GLY A 320 -1.04 7.54 -19.62
CA GLY A 320 -0.43 8.81 -20.02
C GLY A 320 0.73 8.70 -21.04
N GLN A 321 0.95 7.53 -21.65
CA GLN A 321 1.75 7.43 -22.88
C GLN A 321 0.89 7.79 -24.12
N PRO A 322 1.47 8.39 -25.17
CA PRO A 322 0.73 8.96 -26.31
C PRO A 322 -0.03 7.96 -27.20
N SER A 323 -0.08 6.67 -26.84
CA SER A 323 -0.76 5.62 -27.59
C SER A 323 -2.19 5.31 -27.09
N ILE A 324 -2.89 6.26 -26.45
CA ILE A 324 -4.28 6.07 -25.99
C ILE A 324 -5.26 6.83 -26.92
N PRO A 325 -5.89 6.18 -27.91
CA PRO A 325 -6.82 6.82 -28.84
C PRO A 325 -8.11 7.36 -28.21
N TRP A 326 -8.42 6.98 -26.98
CA TRP A 326 -9.70 7.30 -26.34
C TRP A 326 -9.61 8.33 -25.21
N ALA A 327 -8.40 8.81 -24.86
CA ALA A 327 -8.22 9.83 -23.82
C ALA A 327 -8.37 11.29 -24.34
N MET A 328 -8.85 11.48 -25.58
CA MET A 328 -9.15 12.80 -26.16
C MET A 328 -10.63 12.94 -26.56
N LYS A 329 -11.55 12.60 -25.66
CA LYS A 329 -12.95 13.05 -25.74
C LYS A 329 -13.48 13.42 -24.37
#